data_AF-A0A8S3UXI5-F1
#
_entry.id   AF-A0A8S3UXI5-F1
#
_cell.length_a   1.000
_cell.length_b   1.000
_cell.length_c   1.000
_cell.angle_alpha   90.00
_cell.angle_beta   90.00
_cell.angle_gamma   90.00
#
_symmetry.space_group_name_H-M   'P 1'
#
loop_
_entity.id
_entity.type
_entity.pdbx_description
1 polymer ?
#
loop_
_entity_poly.entity_id
_entity_poly.type
_entity_poly.pdbx_seq_one_letter_code
_entity_poly.pdbx_strand_id
1 'polypeptide(L)'
;MNIHGGTSQRNAGILSKIRIILKNGSLLFCSSIFFHVIAVLFGAPFLESSAETFHFGMTMSATVVVPALCVMGTNTVQWIRIFAQNSPELGVESIVYFSTICSIVGAWLGAFPIPLDWDRPWQEWPITCVVGTLFGYCTGVIIGAVHLYINYNRIKRIKIT
;
A
#
# COMPACT_ATOMS: atom_id res chain seq x y z
N MET A 1 -36.76 -34.05 -2.06
CA MET A 1 -36.46 -33.22 -3.24
C MET A 1 -36.06 -31.83 -2.75
N ASN A 2 -34.79 -31.61 -2.44
CA ASN A 2 -34.30 -30.41 -1.72
C ASN A 2 -33.35 -29.57 -2.59
N ILE A 3 -33.74 -29.33 -3.85
CA ILE A 3 -32.87 -28.77 -4.90
C ILE A 3 -32.93 -27.23 -4.93
N HIS A 4 -33.99 -26.61 -4.39
CA HIS A 4 -34.16 -25.15 -4.38
C HIS A 4 -33.47 -24.42 -3.22
N GLY A 5 -33.14 -25.10 -2.11
CA GLY A 5 -32.39 -24.48 -1.01
C GLY A 5 -30.92 -24.21 -1.35
N GLY A 6 -30.28 -25.12 -2.10
CA GLY A 6 -28.86 -25.03 -2.44
C GLY A 6 -28.51 -23.94 -3.46
N THR A 7 -29.43 -23.63 -4.39
CA THR A 7 -29.19 -22.60 -5.42
C THR A 7 -29.28 -21.18 -4.85
N SER A 8 -30.24 -20.91 -3.96
CA SER A 8 -30.39 -19.60 -3.31
C SER A 8 -29.20 -19.27 -2.39
N GLN A 9 -28.76 -20.23 -1.58
CA GLN A 9 -27.61 -20.07 -0.69
C GLN A 9 -26.29 -19.90 -1.47
N ARG A 10 -26.13 -20.60 -2.61
CA ARG A 10 -24.99 -20.43 -3.52
C ARG A 10 -24.96 -19.05 -4.17
N ASN A 11 -26.11 -18.55 -4.62
CA ASN A 11 -26.23 -17.23 -5.25
C ASN A 11 -25.92 -16.09 -4.26
N ALA A 12 -26.38 -16.22 -3.01
CA ALA A 12 -26.03 -15.27 -1.93
C ALA A 12 -24.52 -15.24 -1.65
N GLY A 13 -23.85 -16.40 -1.67
CA GLY A 13 -22.39 -16.50 -1.55
C GLY A 13 -21.61 -15.87 -2.71
N ILE A 14 -22.12 -15.97 -3.94
CA ILE A 14 -21.50 -15.33 -5.12
C ILE A 14 -21.69 -13.82 -5.07
N LEU A 15 -22.89 -13.34 -4.77
CA LEU A 15 -23.20 -11.91 -4.72
C LEU A 15 -22.38 -11.17 -3.65
N SER A 16 -22.19 -11.80 -2.48
CA SER A 16 -21.35 -11.23 -1.42
C SER A 16 -19.88 -11.13 -1.83
N LYS A 17 -19.33 -12.16 -2.51
CA LYS A 17 -17.96 -12.09 -3.07
C LYS A 17 -17.82 -10.99 -4.11
N ILE A 18 -18.75 -10.88 -5.05
CA ILE A 18 -18.77 -9.81 -6.06
C ILE A 18 -18.79 -8.44 -5.38
N ARG A 19 -19.64 -8.26 -4.36
CA ARG A 19 -19.73 -7.00 -3.61
C ARG A 19 -18.42 -6.64 -2.92
N ILE A 20 -17.71 -7.62 -2.36
CA ILE A 20 -16.40 -7.41 -1.72
C ILE A 20 -15.37 -6.99 -2.78
N ILE A 21 -15.31 -7.69 -3.92
CA ILE A 21 -14.38 -7.37 -5.01
C ILE A 21 -14.64 -5.96 -5.54
N LEU A 22 -15.90 -5.60 -5.80
CA LEU A 22 -16.27 -4.28 -6.28
C LEU A 22 -15.93 -3.19 -5.25
N LYS A 23 -16.18 -3.44 -3.97
CA LYS A 23 -15.82 -2.50 -2.89
C LYS A 23 -14.31 -2.28 -2.85
N ASN A 24 -13.50 -3.34 -2.86
CA ASN A 24 -12.05 -3.23 -2.80
C ASN A 24 -11.46 -2.63 -4.09
N GLY A 25 -12.00 -2.99 -5.25
CA GLY A 25 -11.62 -2.39 -6.54
C GLY A 25 -11.92 -0.90 -6.60
N SER A 26 -13.08 -0.48 -6.10
CA SER A 26 -13.42 0.95 -5.97
C SER A 26 -12.46 1.69 -5.04
N LEU A 27 -12.10 1.10 -3.90
CA LEU A 27 -11.13 1.69 -2.98
C LEU A 27 -9.76 1.86 -3.63
N LEU A 28 -9.25 0.82 -4.30
CA LEU A 28 -7.98 0.88 -5.03
C LEU A 28 -7.97 1.96 -6.11
N PHE A 29 -9.07 2.08 -6.86
CA PHE A 29 -9.22 3.11 -7.89
C PHE A 29 -9.22 4.52 -7.28
N CYS A 30 -10.01 4.73 -6.21
CA CYS A 30 -10.06 6.01 -5.51
C CYS A 30 -8.70 6.41 -4.92
N SER A 31 -7.96 5.47 -4.31
CA SER A 31 -6.62 5.75 -3.80
C SER A 31 -5.60 6.00 -4.91
N SER A 32 -5.73 5.36 -6.06
CA SER A 32 -4.86 5.64 -7.22
C SER A 32 -5.07 7.07 -7.74
N ILE A 33 -6.32 7.53 -7.81
CA ILE A 33 -6.64 8.93 -8.14
C ILE A 33 -6.07 9.88 -7.09
N PHE A 34 -6.21 9.55 -5.80
CA PHE A 34 -5.66 10.35 -4.72
C PHE A 34 -4.14 10.53 -4.86
N PHE A 35 -3.39 9.46 -5.09
CA PHE A 35 -1.93 9.56 -5.32
C PHE A 35 -1.58 10.27 -6.63
N HIS A 36 -2.36 10.09 -7.69
CA HIS A 36 -2.19 10.86 -8.92
C HIS A 36 -2.31 12.36 -8.66
N VAL A 37 -3.34 12.80 -7.94
CA VAL A 37 -3.54 14.21 -7.58
C VAL A 37 -2.38 14.72 -6.72
N ILE A 38 -1.93 13.95 -5.73
CA ILE A 38 -0.75 14.31 -4.94
C ILE A 38 0.47 14.48 -5.85
N ALA A 39 0.75 13.54 -6.75
CA ALA A 39 1.90 13.64 -7.65
C ALA A 39 1.85 14.91 -8.51
N VAL A 40 0.68 15.26 -9.06
CA VAL A 40 0.46 16.51 -9.82
C VAL A 40 0.71 17.75 -8.95
N LEU A 41 0.23 17.75 -7.70
CA LEU A 41 0.48 18.85 -6.76
C LEU A 41 1.97 19.01 -6.41
N PHE A 42 2.75 17.93 -6.47
CA PHE A 42 4.20 17.93 -6.30
C PHE A 42 4.98 18.25 -7.59
N GLY A 43 4.28 18.58 -8.68
CA GLY A 43 4.88 19.04 -9.94
C GLY A 43 4.94 17.99 -11.04
N ALA A 44 4.27 16.84 -10.91
CA ALA A 44 4.19 15.86 -12.00
C ALA A 44 3.38 16.41 -13.20
N PRO A 45 3.69 15.97 -14.44
CA PRO A 45 3.00 16.46 -15.62
C PRO A 45 1.50 16.09 -15.60
N PHE A 46 0.63 17.09 -15.81
CA PHE A 46 -0.81 16.91 -15.76
C PHE A 46 -1.42 16.40 -17.09
N LEU A 47 -1.04 16.98 -18.23
CA LEU A 47 -1.66 16.69 -19.53
C LEU A 47 -0.80 15.81 -20.45
N GLU A 48 0.51 16.06 -20.50
CA GLU A 48 1.40 15.38 -21.46
C GLU A 48 1.71 13.93 -21.05
N SER A 49 1.74 13.66 -19.74
CA SER A 49 2.03 12.33 -19.17
C SER A 49 0.98 11.87 -18.14
N SER A 50 -0.29 12.19 -18.38
CA SER A 50 -1.37 11.84 -17.44
C SER A 50 -1.46 10.33 -17.15
N ALA A 51 -1.25 9.50 -18.18
CA ALA A 51 -1.25 8.05 -18.06
C ALA A 51 -0.11 7.56 -17.15
N GLU A 52 1.09 8.12 -17.30
CA GLU A 52 2.27 7.71 -16.53
C GLU A 52 2.11 8.10 -15.06
N THR A 53 1.64 9.32 -14.79
CA THR A 53 1.29 9.78 -13.44
C THR A 53 0.19 8.92 -12.81
N PHE A 54 -0.79 8.44 -13.60
CA PHE A 54 -1.80 7.51 -13.12
C PHE A 54 -1.22 6.11 -12.82
N HIS A 55 -0.30 5.60 -13.65
CA HIS A 55 0.42 4.36 -13.38
C HIS A 55 1.23 4.44 -12.09
N PHE A 56 1.91 5.56 -11.85
CA PHE A 56 2.58 5.81 -10.58
C PHE A 56 1.60 5.82 -9.39
N GLY A 57 0.45 6.49 -9.55
CA GLY A 57 -0.63 6.47 -8.55
C GLY A 57 -1.13 5.06 -8.24
N MET A 58 -1.27 4.19 -9.25
CA MET A 58 -1.60 2.78 -9.07
C MET A 58 -0.51 2.01 -8.32
N THR A 59 0.77 2.24 -8.62
CA THR A 59 1.89 1.60 -7.90
C THR A 59 1.93 2.03 -6.43
N MET A 60 1.72 3.31 -6.14
CA MET A 60 1.60 3.81 -4.76
C MET A 60 0.41 3.17 -4.04
N SER A 61 -0.75 3.13 -4.70
CA SER A 61 -1.96 2.49 -4.17
C SER A 61 -1.73 1.00 -3.86
N ALA A 62 -1.05 0.28 -4.76
CA ALA A 62 -0.75 -1.14 -4.60
C ALA A 62 0.25 -1.44 -3.47
N THR A 63 1.17 -0.52 -3.17
CA THR A 63 2.20 -0.72 -2.13
C THR A 63 1.81 -0.16 -0.76
N VAL A 64 0.98 0.89 -0.73
CA VAL A 64 0.55 1.56 0.51
C VAL A 64 -0.83 1.10 0.96
N VAL A 65 -1.82 1.11 0.06
CA VAL A 65 -3.23 0.94 0.43
C VAL A 65 -3.65 -0.52 0.43
N VAL A 66 -3.20 -1.31 -0.55
CA VAL A 66 -3.59 -2.73 -0.64
C VAL A 66 -3.13 -3.56 0.57
N PRO A 67 -1.86 -3.54 1.01
CA PRO A 67 -1.44 -4.33 2.17
C PRO A 67 -2.18 -3.90 3.44
N ALA A 68 -2.42 -2.60 3.58
CA ALA A 68 -3.18 -2.02 4.67
C ALA A 68 -4.65 -2.47 4.68
N LEU A 69 -5.34 -2.45 3.54
CA LEU A 69 -6.69 -2.98 3.40
C LEU A 69 -6.76 -4.49 3.66
N CYS A 70 -5.75 -5.26 3.26
CA CYS A 70 -5.71 -6.70 3.51
C CYS A 70 -5.61 -7.05 5.00
N VAL A 71 -4.91 -6.22 5.79
CA VAL A 71 -4.69 -6.47 7.22
C VAL A 71 -5.76 -5.82 8.11
N MET A 72 -6.10 -4.56 7.86
CA MET A 72 -7.03 -3.78 8.70
C MET A 72 -8.46 -3.72 8.15
N GLY A 73 -8.67 -4.15 6.90
CA GLY A 73 -9.94 -3.93 6.21
C GLY A 73 -10.27 -2.44 6.11
N THR A 74 -11.56 -2.11 6.13
CA THR A 74 -12.05 -0.71 6.12
C THR A 74 -12.30 -0.15 7.53
N ASN A 75 -11.62 -0.67 8.56
CA ASN A 75 -11.80 -0.19 9.93
C ASN A 75 -11.00 1.08 10.20
N THR A 76 -11.62 2.25 10.03
CA THR A 76 -10.96 3.56 10.18
C THR A 76 -10.25 3.75 11.53
N VAL A 77 -10.75 3.14 12.62
CA VAL A 77 -10.12 3.25 13.94
C VAL A 77 -8.73 2.60 13.94
N GLN A 78 -8.57 1.45 13.28
CA GLN A 78 -7.26 0.78 13.15
C GLN A 78 -6.30 1.60 12.27
N TRP A 79 -6.80 2.17 11.17
CA TRP A 79 -6.00 3.04 10.29
C TRP A 79 -5.43 4.25 11.04
N ILE A 80 -6.28 4.94 11.82
CA ILE A 80 -5.86 6.09 12.64
C ILE A 80 -4.83 5.65 13.70
N ARG A 81 -5.08 4.54 14.40
CA ARG A 81 -4.13 4.02 15.40
C ARG A 81 -2.76 3.71 14.82
N ILE A 82 -2.73 3.05 13.66
CA ILE A 82 -1.48 2.57 13.07
C ILE A 82 -0.71 3.71 12.43
N PHE A 83 -1.35 4.53 11.59
CA PHE A 83 -0.64 5.55 10.80
C PHE A 83 -0.63 6.94 11.40
N ALA A 84 -1.67 7.34 12.15
CA ALA A 84 -1.73 8.69 12.74
C ALA A 84 -1.16 8.71 14.16
N GLN A 85 -1.40 7.65 14.95
CA GLN A 85 -0.91 7.54 16.33
C GLN A 85 0.41 6.75 16.43
N ASN A 86 0.93 6.22 15.32
CA ASN A 86 2.18 5.45 15.26
C ASN A 86 2.23 4.27 16.25
N SER A 87 1.09 3.58 16.44
CA SER A 87 0.95 2.49 17.42
C SER A 87 0.50 1.17 16.77
N PRO A 88 1.30 0.59 15.85
CA PRO A 88 1.00 -0.73 15.30
C PRO A 88 1.17 -1.84 16.34
N GLU A 89 0.29 -2.84 16.31
CA GLU A 89 0.49 -4.05 17.12
C GLU A 89 1.69 -4.86 16.62
N LEU A 90 2.32 -5.59 17.55
CA LEU A 90 3.41 -6.50 17.20
C LEU A 90 2.85 -7.67 16.39
N GLY A 91 3.20 -7.71 15.11
CA GLY A 91 2.71 -8.72 14.17
C GLY A 91 2.73 -8.18 12.75
N VAL A 92 1.75 -8.60 11.94
CA VAL A 92 1.63 -8.19 10.53
C VAL A 92 1.37 -6.68 10.40
N GLU A 93 0.67 -6.06 11.37
CA GLU A 93 0.45 -4.61 11.40
C GLU A 93 1.78 -3.83 11.37
N SER A 94 2.78 -4.27 12.15
CA SER A 94 4.09 -3.65 12.15
C SER A 94 4.79 -3.75 10.79
N ILE A 95 4.64 -4.86 10.08
CA ILE A 95 5.22 -5.05 8.74
C ILE A 95 4.58 -4.08 7.74
N VAL A 96 3.25 -4.00 7.74
CA VAL A 96 2.49 -3.07 6.88
C VAL A 96 2.85 -1.61 7.18
N TYR A 97 3.00 -1.26 8.45
CA TYR A 97 3.41 0.08 8.87
C TYR A 97 4.77 0.44 8.28
N PHE A 98 5.79 -0.41 8.48
CA PHE A 98 7.13 -0.14 7.94
C PHE A 98 7.17 -0.15 6.41
N SER A 99 6.50 -1.09 5.74
CA SER A 99 6.42 -1.13 4.27
C SER A 99 5.78 0.13 3.71
N THR A 100 4.70 0.61 4.33
CA THR A 100 3.99 1.84 3.90
C THR A 100 4.87 3.07 4.00
N ILE A 101 5.48 3.29 5.18
CA ILE A 101 6.35 4.45 5.40
C ILE A 101 7.56 4.40 4.46
N CYS A 102 8.20 3.24 4.32
CA CYS A 102 9.36 3.12 3.43
C CYS A 102 8.99 3.26 1.95
N SER A 103 7.82 2.82 1.50
CA SER A 103 7.33 3.06 0.13
C SER A 103 7.14 4.54 -0.16
N ILE A 104 6.53 5.29 0.76
CA ILE A 104 6.32 6.74 0.60
C ILE A 104 7.66 7.48 0.58
N VAL A 105 8.55 7.16 1.52
CA VAL A 105 9.90 7.76 1.57
C VAL A 105 10.69 7.40 0.32
N GLY A 106 10.64 6.14 -0.12
CA GLY A 106 11.31 5.68 -1.33
C GLY A 106 10.82 6.41 -2.59
N ALA A 107 9.50 6.60 -2.72
CA ALA A 107 8.90 7.38 -3.80
C ALA A 107 9.42 8.83 -3.81
N TRP A 108 9.46 9.45 -2.62
CA TRP A 108 9.94 10.82 -2.44
C TRP A 108 11.43 10.97 -2.76
N LEU A 109 12.28 10.04 -2.29
CA LEU A 109 13.70 10.00 -2.64
C LEU A 109 13.91 9.75 -4.14
N GLY A 110 13.04 8.96 -4.76
CA GLY A 110 13.03 8.70 -6.20
C GLY A 110 12.74 9.94 -7.04
N ALA A 111 12.21 11.02 -6.47
CA ALA A 111 12.03 12.28 -7.19
C ALA A 111 13.33 13.09 -7.32
N PHE A 112 14.34 12.86 -6.46
CA PHE A 112 15.58 13.64 -6.47
C PHE A 112 16.44 13.54 -7.73
N PRO A 113 16.52 12.40 -8.43
CA PRO A 113 17.29 12.33 -9.67
C PRO A 113 16.66 13.10 -10.84
N ILE A 114 15.37 13.48 -10.77
CA ILE A 114 14.63 14.11 -11.87
C ILE A 114 15.17 15.53 -12.15
N PRO A 115 15.31 16.45 -11.16
CA PRO A 115 15.83 17.80 -11.41
C PRO A 115 17.31 17.86 -11.83
N LEU A 116 18.07 16.78 -11.61
CA LEU A 116 19.47 16.71 -11.99
C LEU A 116 19.64 16.46 -13.50
N ASP A 117 18.56 16.00 -14.15
CA ASP A 117 18.36 15.81 -15.59
C ASP A 117 19.66 15.69 -16.39
N TRP A 118 20.27 14.49 -16.33
CA TRP A 118 21.46 14.16 -17.11
C TRP A 118 21.09 13.68 -18.52
N ASP A 119 19.90 14.06 -19.02
CA ASP A 119 19.30 13.62 -20.28
C ASP A 119 19.33 12.09 -20.42
N ARG A 120 19.05 11.37 -19.32
CA ARG A 120 19.04 9.91 -19.32
C ARG A 120 17.62 9.38 -19.30
N PRO A 121 17.29 8.36 -20.11
CA PRO A 121 15.94 7.81 -20.18
C PRO A 121 15.48 7.18 -18.86
N TRP A 122 16.39 6.85 -17.94
CA TRP A 122 16.02 6.34 -16.62
C TRP A 122 15.60 7.43 -15.62
N GLN A 123 15.88 8.71 -15.90
CA GLN A 123 15.48 9.87 -15.07
C GLN A 123 14.09 10.40 -15.43
N GLU A 124 13.50 9.92 -16.53
CA GLU A 124 12.18 10.33 -16.96
C GLU A 124 11.12 9.99 -15.91
N TRP A 125 10.18 10.90 -15.73
CA TRP A 125 9.02 10.68 -14.86
C TRP A 125 8.18 9.51 -15.39
N PRO A 126 7.68 8.58 -14.55
CA PRO A 126 7.86 8.41 -13.10
C PRO A 126 8.87 7.30 -12.74
N ILE A 127 9.82 6.96 -13.62
CA ILE A 127 10.62 5.72 -13.52
C ILE A 127 11.37 5.65 -12.19
N THR A 128 12.11 6.70 -11.84
CA THR A 128 12.89 6.76 -10.60
C THR A 128 12.01 6.71 -9.36
N CYS A 129 10.84 7.35 -9.39
CA CYS A 129 9.86 7.31 -8.31
C CYS A 129 9.28 5.90 -8.14
N VAL A 130 8.93 5.21 -9.23
CA VAL A 130 8.44 3.82 -9.19
C VAL A 130 9.51 2.89 -8.61
N VAL A 131 10.75 2.99 -9.07
CA VAL A 131 11.87 2.21 -8.54
C VAL A 131 12.07 2.49 -7.06
N GLY A 132 12.03 3.77 -6.66
CA GLY A 132 12.09 4.20 -5.27
C GLY A 132 10.98 3.60 -4.41
N THR A 133 9.73 3.64 -4.87
CA THR A 133 8.57 3.04 -4.19
C THR A 133 8.74 1.54 -3.97
N LEU A 134 9.17 0.81 -5.01
CA LEU A 134 9.35 -0.65 -4.96
C LEU A 134 10.51 -1.05 -4.06
N PHE A 135 11.64 -0.34 -4.17
CA PHE A 135 12.79 -0.55 -3.29
C PHE A 135 12.41 -0.25 -1.84
N GLY A 136 11.76 0.89 -1.59
CA GLY A 136 11.24 1.26 -0.28
C GLY A 136 10.28 0.22 0.29
N TYR A 137 9.37 -0.31 -0.53
CA TYR A 137 8.45 -1.38 -0.11
C TYR A 137 9.22 -2.62 0.37
N CYS A 138 10.15 -3.12 -0.45
CA CYS A 138 10.97 -4.28 -0.12
C CYS A 138 11.78 -4.06 1.18
N THR A 139 12.43 -2.90 1.29
CA THR A 139 13.19 -2.52 2.49
C THR A 139 12.29 -2.45 3.72
N GLY A 140 11.10 -1.86 3.62
CA GLY A 140 10.16 -1.75 4.73
C GLY A 140 9.59 -3.10 5.18
N VAL A 141 9.37 -4.04 4.25
CA VAL A 141 9.02 -5.44 4.59
C VAL A 141 10.15 -6.10 5.38
N ILE A 142 11.40 -5.94 4.95
CA ILE A 142 12.58 -6.49 5.65
C ILE A 142 12.71 -5.87 7.04
N ILE A 143 12.61 -4.55 7.16
CA ILE A 143 12.66 -3.83 8.45
C ILE A 143 11.54 -4.33 9.37
N GLY A 144 10.32 -4.45 8.87
CA GLY A 144 9.19 -4.97 9.63
C GLY A 144 9.40 -6.40 10.12
N ALA A 145 9.93 -7.28 9.27
CA ALA A 145 10.24 -8.66 9.64
C ALA A 145 11.33 -8.73 10.73
N VAL A 146 12.39 -7.94 10.60
CA VAL A 146 13.46 -7.84 11.60
C VAL A 146 12.93 -7.26 12.92
N HIS A 147 12.14 -6.19 12.86
CA HIS A 147 11.51 -5.57 14.02
C HIS A 147 10.61 -6.58 14.76
N LEU A 148 9.80 -7.34 14.03
CA LEU A 148 8.96 -8.40 14.59
C LEU A 148 9.80 -9.48 15.27
N TYR A 149 10.84 -9.98 14.59
CA TYR A 149 11.73 -11.02 15.13
C TYR A 149 12.42 -10.59 16.44
N ILE A 150 12.99 -9.38 16.48
CA ILE A 150 13.68 -8.86 17.65
C ILE A 150 12.72 -8.71 18.83
N ASN A 151 11.56 -8.09 18.62
CA ASN A 151 10.59 -7.84 19.69
C ASN A 151 9.93 -9.12 20.19
N TYR A 152 9.64 -10.07 19.29
CA TYR A 152 9.12 -11.38 19.66
C TYR A 152 10.10 -12.12 20.58
N ASN A 153 11.39 -12.15 20.22
CA ASN A 153 12.43 -12.77 21.05
C ASN A 153 12.60 -12.08 22.40
N ARG A 154 12.48 -10.74 22.44
CA ARG A 154 12.54 -9.97 23.68
C ARG A 154 11.41 -10.33 24.64
N ILE A 155 10.16 -10.38 24.15
CA ILE A 155 9.00 -10.75 24.97
C ILE A 155 9.10 -12.20 25.45
N LYS A 156 9.54 -13.11 24.56
CA LYS A 156 9.74 -14.51 24.92
C LYS A 156 10.76 -14.68 26.05
N ARG A 157 11.86 -13.92 26.05
CA ARG A 157 12.86 -13.96 27.13
C ARG A 157 12.28 -13.50 28.47
N ILE A 158 11.52 -12.39 28.49
CA ILE A 158 10.92 -11.84 29.71
C ILE A 158 9.94 -12.82 30.37
N LYS A 159 9.23 -13.64 29.59
CA LYS A 159 8.28 -14.63 30.14
C LYS A 159 8.94 -15.88 30.73
N ILE A 160 10.23 -16.11 30.45
CA ILE A 160 10.97 -17.31 30.91
C ILE A 160 11.73 -17.03 32.21
N THR A 161 12.09 -15.78 32.47
CA THR A 161 12.62 -15.27 33.74
C THR A 161 11.51 -14.94 34.72
#